data_AF-A0A443QFD6-F1
#
_entry.id   AF-A0A443QFD6-F1
#
_cell.length_a   1.000
_cell.length_b   1.000
_cell.length_c   1.000
_cell.angle_alpha   90.00
_cell.angle_beta   90.00
_cell.angle_gamma   90.00
#
_symmetry.space_group_name_H-M   'P 1'
#
loop_
_entity.id
_entity.type
_entity.pdbx_description
1 polymer ?
#
loop_
_entity_poly.entity_id
_entity_poly.type
_entity_poly.pdbx_seq_one_letter_code
_entity_poly.pdbx_strand_id
1 'polypeptide(L)'
;MAALPKECIETLIKQKSERITFKEEEQGKSKVWKGFQRVFVDREKQDFVACNNCATLLTHSKTTGTSGLTKHKCVSVGVNSDQRKINSIFAPKQMDSKLKTKIIKAAVLFAAKDLRPFTILDGDGFRLMAQELIAIGSKS
;
A
#
# COMPACT_ATOMS: atom_id res chain seq x y z
N MET A 1 -5.67 38.67 10.28
CA MET A 1 -6.24 37.38 10.73
C MET A 1 -6.95 36.74 9.55
N ALA A 2 -6.25 35.91 8.77
CA ALA A 2 -6.91 35.06 7.80
C ALA A 2 -6.45 33.64 8.09
N ALA A 3 -7.29 32.88 8.79
CA ALA A 3 -7.10 31.44 8.86
C ALA A 3 -7.24 30.91 7.43
N LEU A 4 -6.17 30.32 6.90
CA LEU A 4 -6.24 29.76 5.56
C LEU A 4 -7.17 28.55 5.55
N PRO A 5 -7.95 28.33 4.48
CA PRO A 5 -8.77 27.14 4.39
C PRO A 5 -7.87 25.90 4.36
N LYS A 6 -8.37 24.81 4.94
CA LYS A 6 -7.63 23.54 5.07
C LYS A 6 -7.05 23.07 3.74
N GLU A 7 -7.81 23.22 2.65
CA GLU A 7 -7.44 22.80 1.30
C GLU A 7 -6.20 23.53 0.76
N CYS A 8 -6.06 24.83 1.04
CA CYS A 8 -4.88 25.59 0.67
C CYS A 8 -3.64 25.06 1.41
N ILE A 9 -3.78 24.75 2.69
CA ILE A 9 -2.68 24.20 3.50
C ILE A 9 -2.32 22.80 3.01
N GLU A 10 -3.29 21.93 2.74
CA GLU A 10 -3.05 20.60 2.15
C GLU A 10 -2.32 20.70 0.81
N THR A 11 -2.65 21.69 -0.02
CA THR A 11 -1.98 21.95 -1.29
C THR A 11 -0.54 22.39 -1.09
N LEU A 12 -0.28 23.31 -0.15
CA LEU A 12 1.07 23.76 0.20
C LEU A 12 1.95 22.63 0.74
N ILE A 13 1.37 21.70 1.52
CA ILE A 13 2.07 20.50 1.98
C ILE A 13 2.43 19.59 0.80
N LYS A 14 1.48 19.32 -0.10
CA LYS A 14 1.71 18.48 -1.29
C LYS A 14 2.78 19.08 -2.20
N GLN A 15 2.79 20.39 -2.36
CA GLN A 15 3.76 21.12 -3.17
C GLN A 15 5.13 21.31 -2.49
N LYS A 16 5.28 20.92 -1.21
CA LYS A 16 6.50 21.13 -0.41
C LYS A 16 6.96 22.60 -0.44
N SER A 17 6.02 23.52 -0.33
CA SER A 17 6.33 24.96 -0.39
C SER A 17 7.19 25.40 0.81
N GLU A 18 8.16 26.28 0.58
CA GLU A 18 8.97 26.88 1.65
C GLU A 18 8.16 27.77 2.61
N ARG A 19 6.94 28.14 2.21
CA ARG A 19 6.02 28.97 3.01
C ARG A 19 5.44 28.23 4.20
N ILE A 20 5.45 26.89 4.18
CA ILE A 20 4.96 26.06 5.28
C ILE A 20 6.10 25.61 6.18
N THR A 21 5.95 25.82 7.49
CA THR A 21 6.89 25.36 8.50
C THR A 21 6.15 24.57 9.57
N PHE A 22 6.76 23.47 10.00
CA PHE A 22 6.25 22.61 11.06
C PHE A 22 7.09 22.82 12.31
N LYS A 23 6.44 23.08 13.45
CA LYS A 23 7.13 23.20 14.74
C LYS A 23 6.44 22.35 15.79
N GLU A 24 7.24 21.83 16.72
CA GLU A 24 6.72 21.14 17.90
C GLU A 24 6.05 22.13 18.85
N GLU A 25 5.06 21.66 19.61
CA GLU A 25 4.39 22.51 20.60
C GLU A 25 5.16 22.50 21.92
N GLU A 26 5.88 23.58 22.22
CA GLU A 26 6.65 23.72 23.45
C GLU A 26 5.79 23.92 24.71
N GLN A 27 4.56 24.44 24.56
CA GLN A 27 3.67 24.81 25.68
C GLN A 27 2.58 23.77 25.99
N GLY A 28 2.57 22.65 25.28
CA GLY A 28 1.54 21.63 25.40
C GLY A 28 1.72 20.76 26.65
N LYS A 29 0.95 21.01 27.72
CA LYS A 29 0.96 20.18 28.95
C LYS A 29 0.59 18.71 28.72
N SER A 30 -0.02 18.37 27.57
CA SER A 30 -0.54 17.03 27.28
C SER A 30 0.44 16.17 26.48
N LYS A 31 0.64 14.91 26.90
CA LYS A 31 1.49 13.90 26.21
C LYS A 31 1.11 13.68 24.73
N VAL A 32 -0.13 14.00 24.36
CA VAL A 32 -0.67 13.89 23.00
C VAL A 32 0.16 14.68 21.98
N TRP A 33 0.74 15.83 22.36
CA TRP A 33 1.52 16.69 21.45
C TRP A 33 2.79 16.03 20.90
N LYS A 34 3.30 14.95 21.52
CA LYS A 34 4.47 14.22 21.01
C LYS A 34 4.23 13.61 19.61
N GLY A 35 2.98 13.34 19.24
CA GLY A 35 2.60 12.75 17.96
C GLY A 35 2.20 13.74 16.87
N PHE A 36 2.22 15.05 17.16
CA PHE A 36 1.72 16.08 16.26
C PHE A 36 2.64 17.30 16.19
N GLN A 37 2.63 17.98 15.06
CA GLN A 37 3.34 19.23 14.82
C GLN A 37 2.35 20.35 14.47
N ARG A 38 2.62 21.57 14.91
CA ARG A 38 1.85 22.75 14.51
C ARG A 38 2.27 23.23 13.14
N VAL A 39 1.29 23.69 12.38
CA VAL A 39 1.49 24.26 11.06
C VAL A 39 1.57 25.78 11.14
N PHE A 40 2.62 26.33 10.54
CA PHE A 40 2.81 27.76 10.35
C PHE A 40 2.90 28.04 8.86
N VAL A 41 2.14 29.03 8.39
CA VAL A 41 2.21 29.51 7.01
C VAL A 41 2.68 30.95 7.05
N ASP A 42 3.73 31.29 6.31
CA ASP A 42 4.33 32.63 6.27
C ASP A 42 4.66 33.18 7.68
N ARG A 43 5.11 32.30 8.58
CA ARG A 43 5.42 32.58 10.00
C ARG A 43 4.19 32.85 10.88
N GLU A 44 2.98 32.77 10.35
CA GLU A 44 1.74 32.86 11.13
C GLU A 44 1.25 31.49 11.59
N LYS A 45 0.88 31.40 12.88
CA LYS A 45 0.32 30.18 13.49
C LYS A 45 -1.05 29.89 12.91
N GLN A 46 -1.24 28.69 12.36
CA GLN A 46 -2.53 28.23 11.87
C GLN A 46 -3.25 27.38 12.92
N ASP A 47 -4.58 27.33 12.86
CA ASP A 47 -5.43 26.47 13.70
C ASP A 47 -5.44 25.01 13.22
N PHE A 48 -4.32 24.55 12.64
CA PHE A 48 -4.14 23.20 12.13
C PHE A 48 -2.88 22.55 12.69
N VAL A 49 -2.95 21.24 12.86
CA VAL A 49 -1.85 20.39 13.30
C VAL A 49 -1.70 19.22 12.35
N ALA A 50 -0.47 18.81 12.07
CA ALA A 50 -0.15 17.65 11.25
C ALA A 50 0.25 16.48 12.16
N CYS A 51 -0.23 15.29 11.85
CA CYS A 51 0.23 14.07 12.53
C CYS A 51 1.62 13.66 12.03
N ASN A 52 2.54 13.35 12.93
CA ASN A 52 3.91 12.94 12.58
C ASN A 52 3.96 11.58 11.85
N ASN A 53 2.93 10.74 12.02
CA ASN A 53 2.92 9.37 11.50
C ASN A 53 2.16 9.22 10.17
N CYS A 54 1.03 9.90 10.00
CA CYS A 54 0.21 9.80 8.77
C CYS A 54 0.13 11.11 7.98
N ALA A 55 0.81 12.18 8.42
CA ALA A 55 0.78 13.51 7.81
C ALA A 55 -0.64 14.10 7.62
N THR A 56 -1.65 13.55 8.29
CA THR A 56 -3.03 14.06 8.20
C THR A 56 -3.14 15.39 8.95
N LEU A 57 -3.77 16.38 8.30
CA LEU A 57 -4.10 17.66 8.91
C LEU A 57 -5.38 17.58 9.73
N LEU A 58 -5.29 18.00 10.98
CA LEU A 58 -6.38 18.07 11.95
C LEU A 58 -6.55 19.52 12.41
N THR A 59 -7.79 19.94 12.64
CA THR A 59 -8.09 21.27 13.18
C THR A 59 -7.86 21.27 14.69
N HIS A 60 -7.16 22.29 15.19
CA HIS A 60 -6.95 22.53 16.61
C HIS A 60 -6.96 24.04 16.90
N SER A 61 -8.10 24.54 17.38
CA SER A 61 -8.23 25.88 17.95
C SER A 61 -8.25 25.85 19.48
N LYS A 62 -8.09 27.01 20.12
CA LYS A 62 -8.16 27.16 21.59
C LYS A 62 -9.51 26.70 22.17
N THR A 63 -10.58 26.73 21.36
CA THR A 63 -11.94 26.33 21.73
C THR A 63 -12.21 24.83 21.58
N THR A 64 -11.56 24.16 20.63
CA THR A 64 -11.82 22.75 20.27
C THR A 64 -11.10 21.76 21.19
N GLY A 65 -10.05 22.20 21.88
CA GLY A 65 -9.26 21.38 22.80
C GLY A 65 -8.49 20.24 22.11
N THR A 66 -7.99 19.29 22.89
CA THR A 66 -7.14 18.17 22.41
C THR A 66 -7.92 16.91 22.05
N SER A 67 -9.25 16.92 22.18
CA SER A 67 -10.12 15.76 21.95
C SER A 67 -9.98 15.17 20.55
N GLY A 68 -9.81 16.01 19.52
CA GLY A 68 -9.60 15.56 18.14
C GLY A 68 -8.25 14.86 17.95
N LEU A 69 -7.21 15.34 18.62
CA LEU A 69 -5.86 14.75 18.56
C LEU A 69 -5.82 13.41 19.31
N THR A 70 -6.47 13.31 20.47
CA THR A 70 -6.54 12.07 21.24
C THR A 70 -7.33 10.97 20.53
N LYS A 71 -8.41 11.35 19.82
CA LYS A 71 -9.24 10.41 19.05
C LYS A 71 -8.63 10.04 17.70
N HIS A 72 -7.65 10.79 17.22
CA HIS A 72 -7.00 10.50 15.95
C HIS A 72 -6.26 9.16 16.03
N LYS A 73 -6.76 8.20 15.28
CA LYS A 73 -6.04 6.96 14.99
C LYS A 73 -5.50 7.09 13.58
N CYS A 74 -4.18 6.95 13.43
CA CYS A 74 -3.57 6.91 12.12
C CYS A 74 -4.16 5.71 11.37
N VAL A 75 -4.95 6.00 10.34
CA VAL A 75 -5.16 5.03 9.28
C VAL A 75 -3.86 5.08 8.50
N SER A 76 -2.97 4.13 8.72
CA SER A 76 -1.78 4.01 7.88
C SER A 76 -2.26 3.80 6.45
N VAL A 77 -2.15 4.83 5.61
CA VAL A 77 -2.35 4.76 4.15
C VAL A 77 -1.13 4.06 3.53
N GLY A 78 -0.81 2.91 4.09
CA GLY A 78 0.46 2.22 4.04
C GLY A 78 0.34 1.02 4.97
N VAL A 79 -0.44 0.03 4.53
CA VAL A 79 -0.36 -1.36 5.00
C VAL A 79 -0.37 -1.49 6.54
N ASN A 80 -1.50 -1.20 7.18
CA ASN A 80 -1.84 -1.94 8.41
C ASN A 80 -2.18 -3.38 8.00
N SER A 81 -1.18 -4.21 7.72
CA SER A 81 -1.38 -5.61 7.34
C SER A 81 -1.61 -6.51 8.55
N ASP A 82 -2.61 -6.21 9.37
CA ASP A 82 -3.37 -7.29 10.01
C ASP A 82 -4.30 -7.97 8.98
N GLN A 83 -4.33 -7.47 7.74
CA GLN A 83 -4.86 -8.21 6.61
C GLN A 83 -4.01 -9.46 6.38
N ARG A 84 -4.62 -10.63 6.62
CA ARG A 84 -4.00 -11.94 6.33
C ARG A 84 -3.52 -11.94 4.88
N LYS A 85 -2.27 -12.34 4.66
CA LYS A 85 -1.73 -12.55 3.31
C LYS A 85 -2.66 -13.51 2.56
N ILE A 86 -3.06 -13.17 1.33
CA ILE A 86 -3.94 -14.01 0.49
C ILE A 86 -3.43 -15.45 0.37
N ASN A 87 -2.11 -15.66 0.46
CA ASN A 87 -1.46 -16.96 0.47
C ASN A 87 -1.89 -17.90 1.62
N SER A 88 -2.48 -17.39 2.71
CA SER A 88 -3.07 -18.25 3.75
C SER A 88 -4.45 -18.78 3.37
N ILE A 89 -5.14 -18.10 2.44
CA ILE A 89 -6.45 -18.51 1.92
C ILE A 89 -6.24 -19.48 0.76
N PHE A 90 -5.28 -19.19 -0.10
CA PHE A 90 -4.85 -20.06 -1.19
C PHE A 90 -3.45 -20.57 -0.88
N ALA A 91 -3.37 -21.66 -0.12
CA ALA A 91 -2.09 -22.32 0.11
C ALA A 91 -1.49 -22.70 -1.26
N PRO A 92 -0.31 -22.18 -1.63
CA PRO A 92 0.31 -22.57 -2.88
C PRO A 92 0.57 -24.07 -2.82
N LYS A 93 -0.08 -24.83 -3.71
CA LYS A 93 0.16 -26.26 -3.82
C LYS A 93 1.61 -26.46 -4.27
N GLN A 94 2.48 -26.81 -3.33
CA GLN A 94 3.88 -27.09 -3.60
C GLN A 94 3.96 -28.35 -4.45
N MET A 95 4.24 -28.17 -5.74
CA MET A 95 4.51 -29.27 -6.65
C MET A 95 5.98 -29.68 -6.52
N ASP A 96 6.22 -30.99 -6.48
CA ASP A 96 7.55 -31.57 -6.40
C ASP A 96 8.51 -31.00 -7.47
N SER A 97 9.71 -30.64 -7.04
CA SER A 97 10.72 -29.98 -7.89
C SER A 97 11.22 -30.87 -9.03
N LYS A 98 11.28 -32.19 -8.81
CA LYS A 98 11.68 -33.16 -9.83
C LYS A 98 10.59 -33.28 -10.90
N LEU A 99 9.31 -33.21 -10.51
CA LEU A 99 8.19 -33.25 -11.44
C LEU A 99 8.16 -32.01 -12.35
N LYS A 100 8.40 -30.81 -11.80
CA LYS A 100 8.55 -29.58 -12.59
C LYS A 100 9.64 -29.72 -13.66
N THR A 101 10.79 -30.26 -13.26
CA THR A 101 11.92 -30.47 -14.18
C THR A 101 11.57 -31.43 -15.31
N LYS A 102 10.83 -32.51 -15.03
CA LYS A 102 10.38 -33.46 -16.06
C LYS A 102 9.45 -32.80 -17.08
N ILE A 103 8.47 -32.01 -16.62
CA ILE A 103 7.53 -31.29 -17.50
C ILE A 103 8.27 -30.28 -18.38
N ILE A 104 9.19 -29.50 -17.81
CA ILE A 104 9.98 -28.52 -18.56
C ILE A 104 10.78 -29.22 -19.67
N LYS A 105 11.46 -30.34 -19.36
CA LYS A 105 12.22 -31.11 -20.36
C LYS A 105 11.32 -31.61 -21.50
N ALA A 106 10.13 -32.14 -21.16
CA ALA A 106 9.19 -32.61 -22.17
C ALA A 106 8.67 -31.47 -23.06
N ALA A 107 8.34 -30.31 -22.47
CA ALA A 107 7.86 -29.14 -23.20
C ALA A 107 8.93 -28.56 -24.14
N VAL A 108 10.18 -28.50 -23.69
CA VAL A 108 11.32 -28.08 -24.52
C VAL A 108 11.55 -29.04 -25.68
N LEU A 109 11.51 -30.35 -25.42
CA LEU A 109 11.66 -31.37 -26.47
C LEU A 109 10.52 -31.33 -27.49
N PHE A 110 9.28 -31.11 -27.05
CA PHE A 110 8.13 -30.93 -27.94
C PHE A 110 8.34 -29.74 -28.89
N ALA A 111 8.65 -28.56 -28.36
CA ALA A 111 8.88 -27.38 -29.18
C ALA A 111 10.06 -27.57 -30.16
N ALA A 112 11.15 -28.19 -29.69
CA ALA A 112 12.34 -28.42 -30.50
C ALA A 112 12.14 -29.46 -31.61
N LYS A 113 11.49 -30.59 -31.32
CA LYS A 113 11.26 -31.66 -32.30
C LYS A 113 10.28 -31.25 -33.39
N ASP A 114 9.29 -30.45 -33.03
CA ASP A 114 8.21 -30.07 -33.95
C ASP A 114 8.52 -28.76 -34.68
N LEU A 115 9.75 -28.22 -34.52
CA LEU A 115 10.21 -26.96 -35.09
C LEU A 115 9.23 -25.80 -34.80
N ARG A 116 8.76 -25.73 -33.56
CA ARG A 116 7.80 -24.70 -33.11
C ARG A 116 8.49 -23.65 -32.25
N PRO A 117 8.05 -22.38 -32.32
CA PRO A 117 8.51 -21.38 -31.38
C PRO A 117 8.06 -21.74 -29.96
N PHE A 118 8.85 -21.40 -28.95
CA PHE A 118 8.51 -21.68 -27.55
C PHE A 118 7.18 -21.06 -27.09
N THR A 119 6.71 -20.01 -27.78
CA THR A 119 5.40 -19.38 -27.57
C THR A 119 4.22 -20.32 -27.81
N ILE A 120 4.41 -21.46 -28.50
CA ILE A 120 3.37 -22.48 -28.65
C ILE A 120 2.88 -23.02 -27.30
N LEU A 121 3.75 -23.04 -26.29
CA LEU A 121 3.42 -23.51 -24.92
C LEU A 121 2.53 -22.52 -24.16
N ASP A 122 2.50 -21.26 -24.60
CA ASP A 122 1.65 -20.22 -23.99
C ASP A 122 0.26 -20.14 -24.64
N GLY A 123 0.09 -20.72 -25.82
CA GLY A 123 -1.14 -20.62 -26.62
C GLY A 123 -2.34 -21.35 -26.02
N ASP A 124 -3.53 -20.77 -26.20
CA ASP A 124 -4.78 -21.28 -25.64
C ASP A 124 -5.11 -22.71 -26.12
N GLY A 125 -4.81 -23.04 -27.37
CA GLY A 125 -5.02 -24.39 -27.92
C GLY A 125 -4.19 -25.45 -27.21
N PHE A 126 -2.92 -25.16 -26.90
CA PHE A 126 -2.06 -26.07 -26.13
C PHE A 126 -2.58 -26.23 -24.70
N ARG A 127 -3.00 -25.13 -24.05
CA ARG A 127 -3.58 -25.15 -22.70
C ARG A 127 -4.84 -26.00 -22.63
N LEU A 128 -5.74 -25.87 -23.62
CA LEU A 128 -6.96 -26.66 -23.70
C LEU A 128 -6.65 -28.16 -23.83
N MET A 129 -5.76 -28.54 -24.75
CA MET A 129 -5.32 -29.92 -24.92
C MET A 129 -4.69 -30.49 -23.63
N ALA A 130 -3.80 -29.74 -22.99
CA ALA A 130 -3.14 -30.16 -21.76
C ALA A 130 -4.15 -30.34 -20.62
N GLN A 131 -5.13 -29.45 -20.50
CA GLN A 131 -6.18 -29.54 -19.50
C GLN A 131 -7.04 -30.80 -19.67
N GLU A 132 -7.43 -31.14 -20.91
CA GLU A 132 -8.19 -32.36 -21.20
C GLU A 132 -7.39 -33.63 -20.90
N LEU A 133 -6.09 -33.66 -21.26
CA LEU A 133 -5.21 -34.78 -20.92
C LEU A 133 -5.07 -34.98 -19.40
N ILE A 134 -4.93 -33.89 -18.65
CA ILE A 134 -4.89 -33.92 -17.18
C ILE A 134 -6.24 -34.40 -16.62
N ALA A 135 -7.36 -33.93 -17.18
CA ALA A 135 -8.69 -34.33 -16.76
C ALA A 135 -8.92 -35.83 -16.96
N ILE A 136 -8.52 -36.39 -18.11
CA ILE A 136 -8.57 -37.83 -18.39
C ILE A 136 -7.68 -38.58 -17.39
N GLY A 137 -6.43 -38.16 -17.22
CA GLY A 137 -5.49 -38.79 -16.30
C GLY A 137 -5.87 -38.70 -14.82
N SER A 138 -6.67 -37.70 -14.43
CA SER A 138 -7.16 -37.55 -13.05
C SER A 138 -8.37 -38.41 -12.71
N LYS A 139 -9.07 -38.92 -13.74
CA LYS A 139 -10.24 -39.79 -13.60
C LYS A 139 -9.89 -41.28 -13.62
N SER A 140 -8.66 -41.62 -14.01
CA SER A 140 -8.12 -42.98 -14.06
C SER A 140 -7.32 -43.32 -12.82
#